data_AF-A0A6M3KWN9-F1
#
_entry.id   AF-A0A6M3KWN9-F1
#
_cell.length_a   1.000
_cell.length_b   1.000
_cell.length_c   1.000
_cell.angle_alpha   90.00
_cell.angle_beta   90.00
_cell.angle_gamma   90.00
#
_symmetry.space_group_name_H-M   'P 1'
#
loop_
_entity.id
_entity.type
_entity.pdbx_description
1 polymer ?
#
loop_
_entity_poly.entity_id
_entity_poly.type
_entity_poly.pdbx_seq_one_letter_code
_entity_poly.pdbx_strand_id
1 'polypeptide(L)'
;MKVIDLEGVKFGALTAIERISYKNNGGKYKSKWKCFCDCGNICYVITNNLTCGNSTSCGCLINKRKPEISYGLWKNIISNAKTRSIEVFVNREQLYNLLLKQNNKCYLTGDNISLGYGRKWWYKNTASLDRINSNLPYTYDNCKWCHKKINSMRGTLTLDDFIWWCNKVCNPLSNNTKTKYCKILKRNNKWKTGYGNISGMVWLCIQHNAKRRKINFDLDIKDIWKLFLQQNGRCAITRLALTFNIRQNKPFGTASLDRIDSLKGYTIDNVQWTHQIINKYFKWNLTEEEMYCWAQKILDYYPLHRI
;
A
#
# COMPACT_ATOMS: atom_id res chain seq x y z
N MET A 1 51.55 -12.93 24.57
CA MET A 1 50.75 -11.70 24.80
C MET A 1 50.42 -11.62 26.28
N LYS A 2 50.67 -10.46 26.91
CA LYS A 2 50.40 -10.22 28.33
C LYS A 2 48.89 -10.36 28.58
N VAL A 3 48.51 -11.18 29.54
CA VAL A 3 47.12 -11.41 29.93
C VAL A 3 46.67 -10.16 30.69
N ILE A 4 45.89 -9.30 30.04
CA ILE A 4 45.32 -8.11 30.70
C ILE A 4 44.16 -8.57 31.58
N ASP A 5 44.25 -8.24 32.86
CA ASP A 5 43.16 -8.36 33.83
C ASP A 5 42.30 -7.10 33.77
N LEU A 6 40.99 -7.28 33.63
CA LEU A 6 40.00 -6.21 33.52
C LEU A 6 38.95 -6.31 34.63
N GLU A 7 39.12 -7.16 35.64
CA GLU A 7 38.16 -7.30 36.73
C GLU A 7 37.91 -5.96 37.43
N GLY A 8 36.64 -5.62 37.66
CA GLY A 8 36.21 -4.35 38.24
C GLY A 8 36.27 -3.15 37.30
N VAL A 9 36.87 -3.27 36.10
CA VAL A 9 37.01 -2.14 35.17
C VAL A 9 35.68 -1.84 34.48
N LYS A 10 35.31 -0.55 34.43
CA LYS A 10 34.09 -0.05 33.80
C LYS A 10 34.35 0.44 32.36
N PHE A 11 33.53 -0.02 31.42
CA PHE A 11 33.53 0.30 29.99
C PHE A 11 32.14 0.83 29.59
N GLY A 12 31.93 2.14 29.69
CA GLY A 12 30.61 2.74 29.50
C GLY A 12 29.63 2.26 30.58
N ALA A 13 28.56 1.56 30.18
CA ALA A 13 27.56 0.98 31.07
C ALA A 13 27.88 -0.48 31.48
N LEU A 14 29.05 -1.03 31.11
CA LEU A 14 29.48 -2.39 31.45
C LEU A 14 30.57 -2.38 32.52
N THR A 15 30.46 -3.23 33.53
CA THR A 15 31.51 -3.51 34.51
C THR A 15 31.97 -4.95 34.33
N ALA A 16 33.26 -5.17 34.06
CA ALA A 16 33.81 -6.51 33.91
C ALA A 16 33.89 -7.21 35.29
N ILE A 17 33.30 -8.40 35.39
CA ILE A 17 33.19 -9.18 36.63
C ILE A 17 34.19 -10.32 36.65
N GLU A 18 34.26 -11.09 35.56
CA GLU A 18 34.98 -12.36 35.58
C GLU A 18 35.47 -12.71 34.17
N ARG A 19 36.70 -13.20 34.08
CA ARG A 19 37.26 -13.71 32.84
C ARG A 19 36.87 -15.18 32.66
N ILE A 20 36.17 -15.47 31.56
CA ILE A 20 35.77 -16.82 31.19
C ILE A 20 36.55 -17.32 29.97
N SER A 21 36.86 -18.61 29.95
CA SER A 21 37.41 -19.28 28.77
C SER A 21 36.30 -20.02 28.01
N TYR A 22 36.41 -20.07 26.68
CA TYR A 22 35.48 -20.83 25.83
C TYR A 22 36.22 -21.39 24.62
N LYS A 23 35.75 -22.53 24.11
CA LYS A 23 36.29 -23.17 22.91
C LYS A 23 35.60 -22.58 21.69
N ASN A 24 36.36 -22.05 20.74
CA ASN A 24 35.79 -21.58 19.47
C ASN A 24 35.54 -22.76 18.51
N ASN A 25 34.84 -22.51 17.39
CA ASN A 25 34.56 -23.52 16.36
C ASN A 25 35.82 -24.14 15.74
N GLY A 26 36.99 -23.51 15.87
CA GLY A 26 38.28 -24.03 15.43
C GLY A 26 39.05 -24.79 16.52
N GLY A 27 38.39 -25.16 17.62
CA GLY A 27 38.98 -25.94 18.71
C GLY A 27 39.95 -25.20 19.63
N LYS A 28 40.23 -23.91 19.38
CA LYS A 28 41.14 -23.09 20.19
C LYS A 28 40.40 -22.40 21.34
N TYR A 29 41.02 -22.39 22.52
CA TYR A 29 40.50 -21.64 23.66
C TYR A 29 40.68 -20.13 23.45
N LYS A 30 39.60 -19.38 23.65
CA LYS A 30 39.58 -17.92 23.68
C LYS A 30 39.00 -17.45 25.01
N SER A 31 39.30 -16.22 25.39
CA SER A 31 38.72 -15.60 26.59
C SER A 31 37.66 -14.55 26.24
N LYS A 32 36.62 -14.49 27.07
CA LYS A 32 35.66 -13.38 27.15
C LYS A 32 35.59 -12.89 28.58
N TRP A 33 35.02 -11.73 28.77
CA TRP A 33 34.67 -11.16 30.05
C TRP A 33 33.16 -11.25 30.23
N LYS A 34 32.74 -11.82 31.36
CA LYS A 34 31.40 -11.68 31.89
C LYS A 34 31.29 -10.28 32.47
N CYS A 35 30.37 -9.48 31.94
CA CYS A 35 30.18 -8.10 32.35
C CYS A 35 28.77 -7.91 32.94
N PHE A 36 28.68 -7.18 34.04
CA PHE A 36 27.41 -6.67 34.55
C PHE A 36 27.12 -5.33 33.89
N CYS A 37 25.92 -5.14 33.37
CA CYS A 37 25.53 -3.86 32.81
C CYS A 37 24.69 -3.08 33.81
N ASP A 38 24.80 -1.74 33.79
CA ASP A 38 23.90 -0.83 34.53
C ASP A 38 22.41 -1.07 34.20
N CYS A 39 22.11 -1.79 33.10
CA CYS A 39 20.77 -2.27 32.72
C CYS A 39 20.23 -3.43 33.58
N GLY A 40 21.06 -4.01 34.47
CA GLY A 40 20.75 -5.20 35.27
C GLY A 40 21.07 -6.53 34.56
N ASN A 41 21.37 -6.53 33.27
CA ASN A 41 21.69 -7.76 32.52
C ASN A 41 23.20 -8.07 32.54
N ILE A 42 23.49 -9.36 32.41
CA ILE A 42 24.85 -9.88 32.22
C ILE A 42 25.09 -10.11 30.72
N CYS A 43 26.27 -9.74 30.21
CA CYS A 43 26.69 -10.06 28.85
C CYS A 43 28.14 -10.57 28.79
N TYR A 44 28.53 -11.16 27.66
CA TYR A 44 29.86 -11.75 27.47
C TYR A 44 30.60 -11.11 26.31
N VAL A 45 31.65 -10.36 26.61
CA VAL A 45 32.34 -9.50 25.64
C VAL A 45 33.81 -9.91 25.52
N ILE A 46 34.35 -9.94 24.30
CA ILE A 46 35.78 -10.21 24.08
C ILE A 46 36.62 -9.00 24.53
N THR A 47 37.83 -9.25 25.06
CA THR A 47 38.74 -8.22 25.59
C THR A 47 38.92 -7.05 24.61
N ASN A 48 39.20 -7.33 23.34
CA ASN A 48 39.39 -6.29 22.33
C ASN A 48 38.21 -5.33 22.24
N ASN A 49 36.97 -5.84 22.30
CA ASN A 49 35.79 -4.99 22.16
C ASN A 49 35.56 -4.07 23.36
N LEU A 50 36.00 -4.48 24.55
CA LEU A 50 35.99 -3.63 25.74
C LEU A 50 37.05 -2.54 25.62
N THR A 51 38.30 -2.92 25.32
CA THR A 51 39.44 -1.99 25.33
C THR A 51 39.42 -0.99 24.17
N CYS A 52 38.87 -1.36 23.00
CA CYS A 52 38.73 -0.45 21.87
C CYS A 52 37.41 0.32 21.84
N GLY A 53 36.57 0.19 22.89
CA GLY A 53 35.30 0.91 23.00
C GLY A 53 34.16 0.44 22.08
N ASN A 54 34.30 -0.71 21.41
CA ASN A 54 33.25 -1.27 20.54
C ASN A 54 32.07 -1.87 21.32
N SER A 55 32.21 -2.10 22.63
CA SER A 55 31.16 -2.64 23.48
C SER A 55 31.10 -1.85 24.79
N THR A 56 30.10 -0.97 24.88
CA THR A 56 29.89 -0.06 26.01
C THR A 56 28.55 -0.31 26.73
N SER A 57 27.76 -1.30 26.30
CA SER A 57 26.51 -1.70 26.97
C SER A 57 26.12 -3.14 26.65
N CYS A 58 25.14 -3.68 27.40
CA CYS A 58 24.51 -4.99 27.14
C CYS A 58 23.71 -5.03 25.82
N GLY A 59 23.70 -3.94 25.03
CA GLY A 59 22.75 -3.67 23.95
C GLY A 59 21.54 -2.84 24.40
N CYS A 60 21.37 -2.60 25.70
CA CYS A 60 20.29 -1.77 26.24
C CYS A 60 20.30 -0.34 25.72
N LEU A 61 21.48 0.27 25.51
CA LEU A 61 21.58 1.64 25.01
C LEU A 61 21.16 1.73 23.54
N ILE A 62 21.34 0.65 22.77
CA ILE A 62 20.83 0.52 21.40
C ILE A 62 19.31 0.33 21.43
N ASN A 63 18.81 -0.46 22.39
CA ASN A 63 17.37 -0.73 22.60
C ASN A 63 16.61 0.43 23.29
N LYS A 64 17.30 1.44 23.82
CA LYS A 64 16.70 2.69 24.33
C LYS A 64 16.27 3.67 23.23
N ARG A 65 16.53 3.37 21.94
CA ARG A 65 15.92 4.15 20.86
C ARG A 65 14.41 4.06 21.00
N LYS A 66 13.75 5.20 21.23
CA LYS A 66 12.29 5.33 21.18
C LYS A 66 11.80 4.55 19.95
N PRO A 67 10.77 3.70 20.07
CA PRO A 67 10.25 3.05 18.90
C PRO A 67 9.75 4.15 17.94
N GLU A 68 10.35 4.19 16.76
CA GLU A 68 10.10 5.19 15.74
C GLU A 68 9.83 4.47 14.42
N ILE A 69 9.14 5.15 13.51
CA ILE A 69 9.06 4.70 12.11
C ILE A 69 10.48 4.47 11.58
N SER A 70 10.70 3.34 10.90
CA SER A 70 12.02 3.01 10.35
C SER A 70 12.51 4.11 9.40
N TYR A 71 13.82 4.38 9.40
CA TYR A 71 14.39 5.40 8.51
C TYR A 71 14.10 5.13 7.03
N GLY A 72 14.09 3.86 6.62
CA GLY A 72 13.75 3.47 5.25
C GLY A 72 12.31 3.83 4.86
N LEU A 73 11.34 3.57 5.74
CA LEU A 73 9.95 3.96 5.51
C LEU A 73 9.80 5.49 5.48
N TRP A 74 10.44 6.19 6.42
CA TRP A 74 10.46 7.65 6.44
C TRP A 74 11.00 8.25 5.14
N LYS A 75 12.16 7.77 4.67
CA LYS A 75 12.77 8.20 3.41
C LYS A 75 11.84 7.98 2.22
N ASN A 76 11.11 6.86 2.19
CA ASN A 76 10.12 6.59 1.16
C ASN A 76 8.95 7.58 1.19
N ILE A 77 8.44 7.93 2.38
CA ILE A 77 7.35 8.93 2.52
C ILE A 77 7.82 10.29 1.99
N ILE A 78 9.00 10.76 2.43
CA ILE A 78 9.56 12.04 1.99
C ILE A 78 9.82 12.08 0.49
N SER A 79 10.45 11.03 -0.06
CA SER A 79 10.71 10.96 -1.51
C SER A 79 9.41 10.99 -2.32
N ASN A 80 8.39 10.25 -1.87
CA ASN A 80 7.08 10.22 -2.51
C ASN A 80 6.35 11.58 -2.45
N ALA A 81 6.48 12.30 -1.33
CA ALA A 81 5.92 13.63 -1.17
C ALA A 81 6.62 14.63 -2.11
N LYS A 82 7.96 14.60 -2.16
CA LYS A 82 8.78 15.44 -3.05
C LYS A 82 8.44 15.25 -4.52
N THR A 83 8.32 14.01 -4.99
CA THR A 83 7.94 13.70 -6.39
C THR A 83 6.58 14.28 -6.78
N ARG A 84 5.70 14.50 -5.80
CA ARG A 84 4.34 15.03 -6.01
C ARG A 84 4.20 16.49 -5.59
N SER A 85 5.30 17.16 -5.22
CA SER A 85 5.32 18.52 -4.69
C SER A 85 4.38 18.73 -3.51
N ILE A 86 4.36 17.79 -2.56
CA ILE A 86 3.55 17.85 -1.34
C ILE A 86 4.47 18.16 -0.15
N GLU A 87 4.11 19.16 0.64
CA GLU A 87 4.84 19.53 1.85
C GLU A 87 4.61 18.52 2.99
N VAL A 88 5.61 18.39 3.87
CA VAL A 88 5.60 17.47 5.00
C VAL A 88 5.92 18.23 6.28
N PHE A 89 4.94 18.35 7.16
CA PHE A 89 5.02 19.06 8.44
C PHE A 89 4.90 18.11 9.64
N VAL A 90 5.18 16.82 9.43
CA VAL A 90 5.25 15.79 10.47
C VAL A 90 6.66 15.27 10.61
N ASN A 91 6.99 14.67 11.76
CA ASN A 91 8.24 13.95 11.98
C ASN A 91 8.01 12.45 12.29
N ARG A 92 9.09 11.67 12.40
CA ARG A 92 9.04 10.21 12.64
C ARG A 92 8.37 9.83 13.96
N GLU A 93 8.57 10.62 15.01
CA GLU A 93 7.97 10.40 16.33
C GLU A 93 6.47 10.65 16.30
N GLN A 94 6.03 11.76 15.69
CA GLN A 94 4.62 12.08 15.49
C GLN A 94 3.90 10.97 14.71
N LEU A 95 4.50 10.48 13.63
CA LEU A 95 3.91 9.38 12.85
C LEU A 95 3.82 8.06 13.62
N TYR A 96 4.80 7.78 14.48
CA TYR A 96 4.76 6.60 15.34
C TYR A 96 3.69 6.74 16.45
N ASN A 97 3.60 7.92 17.08
CA ASN A 97 2.57 8.23 18.06
C ASN A 97 1.17 8.15 17.46
N LEU A 98 1.00 8.58 16.20
CA LEU A 98 -0.24 8.42 15.46
C LEU A 98 -0.60 6.92 15.28
N LEU A 99 0.38 6.06 15.01
CA LEU A 99 0.15 4.62 14.89
C LEU A 99 -0.30 4.01 16.22
N LEU A 100 0.35 4.40 17.33
CA LEU A 100 -0.04 3.98 18.68
C LEU A 100 -1.44 4.49 19.05
N LYS A 101 -1.76 5.75 18.72
CA LYS A 101 -3.09 6.33 18.91
C LYS A 101 -4.16 5.56 18.14
N GLN A 102 -3.81 4.99 16.99
CA GLN A 102 -4.66 4.10 16.21
C GLN A 102 -4.63 2.64 16.68
N ASN A 103 -3.94 2.32 17.78
CA ASN A 103 -3.75 0.97 18.29
C ASN A 103 -3.21 0.00 17.23
N ASN A 104 -2.31 0.46 16.35
CA ASN A 104 -1.80 -0.31 15.21
C ASN A 104 -2.89 -0.84 14.26
N LYS A 105 -4.04 -0.15 14.16
CA LYS A 105 -5.14 -0.52 13.27
C LYS A 105 -5.27 0.43 12.10
N CYS A 106 -5.72 -0.11 10.97
CA CYS A 106 -6.12 0.69 9.82
C CYS A 106 -7.37 1.50 10.18
N TYR A 107 -7.34 2.81 9.93
CA TYR A 107 -8.47 3.67 10.24
C TYR A 107 -9.73 3.41 9.39
N LEU A 108 -9.59 2.71 8.25
CA LEU A 108 -10.69 2.40 7.33
C LEU A 108 -11.33 1.03 7.59
N THR A 109 -10.62 0.07 8.18
CA THR A 109 -11.12 -1.30 8.38
C THR A 109 -11.05 -1.79 9.81
N GLY A 110 -10.33 -1.11 10.70
CA GLY A 110 -10.09 -1.58 12.07
C GLY A 110 -9.15 -2.77 12.19
N ASP A 111 -8.72 -3.35 11.07
CA ASP A 111 -7.80 -4.47 11.03
C ASP A 111 -6.37 -4.04 11.39
N ASN A 112 -5.61 -4.95 11.99
CA ASN A 112 -4.22 -4.72 12.36
C ASN A 112 -3.35 -4.41 11.12
N ILE A 113 -2.47 -3.44 11.27
CA ILE A 113 -1.42 -3.07 10.34
C ILE A 113 -0.05 -3.21 11.00
N SER A 114 0.97 -3.48 10.20
CA SER A 114 2.35 -3.62 10.66
C SER A 114 3.28 -2.73 9.86
N LEU A 115 4.22 -2.07 10.53
CA LEU A 115 5.30 -1.32 9.88
C LEU A 115 6.38 -2.23 9.30
N GLY A 116 6.37 -3.52 9.65
CA GLY A 116 7.39 -4.50 9.28
C GLY A 116 8.77 -4.17 9.89
N TYR A 117 9.37 -5.12 10.60
CA TYR A 117 10.71 -4.94 11.19
C TYR A 117 11.66 -6.06 10.74
N GLY A 118 12.97 -5.75 10.75
CA GLY A 118 14.05 -6.71 10.43
C GLY A 118 14.30 -6.94 8.93
N ARG A 119 14.94 -8.07 8.59
CA ARG A 119 15.19 -8.45 7.19
C ARG A 119 13.86 -8.65 6.45
N LYS A 120 13.82 -8.23 5.17
CA LYS A 120 12.61 -8.25 4.32
C LYS A 120 11.43 -7.49 4.94
N TRP A 121 11.69 -6.40 5.68
CA TRP A 121 10.66 -5.58 6.33
C TRP A 121 9.58 -5.11 5.35
N TRP A 122 9.94 -4.83 4.09
CA TRP A 122 9.01 -4.34 3.07
C TRP A 122 7.87 -5.31 2.77
N TYR A 123 8.12 -6.63 2.87
CA TYR A 123 7.11 -7.68 2.70
C TYR A 123 6.19 -7.81 3.93
N LYS A 124 6.76 -7.61 5.14
CA LYS A 124 6.02 -7.68 6.40
C LYS A 124 5.24 -6.39 6.70
N ASN A 125 5.60 -5.30 6.04
CA ASN A 125 4.97 -4.02 6.21
C ASN A 125 3.65 -3.98 5.42
N THR A 126 2.54 -3.91 6.14
CA THR A 126 1.20 -3.71 5.58
C THR A 126 0.71 -2.28 5.72
N ALA A 127 1.36 -1.45 6.54
CA ALA A 127 0.98 -0.07 6.82
C ALA A 127 1.37 0.92 5.71
N SER A 128 0.51 1.90 5.49
CA SER A 128 0.70 3.02 4.58
C SER A 128 0.17 4.30 5.21
N LEU A 129 0.86 5.41 5.00
CA LEU A 129 0.43 6.71 5.47
C LEU A 129 -0.51 7.31 4.42
N ASP A 130 -1.76 7.52 4.81
CA ASP A 130 -2.78 8.16 3.98
C ASP A 130 -3.00 9.61 4.43
N ARG A 131 -3.30 10.47 3.45
CA ARG A 131 -3.76 11.84 3.67
C ARG A 131 -5.28 11.86 3.53
N ILE A 132 -5.99 12.14 4.62
CA ILE A 132 -7.47 12.16 4.67
C ILE A 132 -8.00 13.07 3.56
N ASN A 133 -7.41 14.26 3.42
CA ASN A 133 -7.58 15.12 2.27
C ASN A 133 -6.30 15.13 1.42
N SER A 134 -6.38 14.57 0.21
CA SER A 134 -5.26 14.45 -0.72
C SER A 134 -4.77 15.79 -1.30
N ASN A 135 -5.51 16.88 -1.11
CA ASN A 135 -5.11 18.23 -1.53
C ASN A 135 -4.32 18.98 -0.44
N LEU A 136 -4.29 18.44 0.78
CA LEU A 136 -3.58 19.05 1.91
C LEU A 136 -2.20 18.39 2.12
N PRO A 137 -1.26 19.11 2.77
CA PRO A 137 0.07 18.57 3.08
C PRO A 137 0.00 17.45 4.13
N TYR A 138 1.13 16.79 4.37
CA TYR A 138 1.24 15.83 5.48
C TYR A 138 1.35 16.60 6.80
N THR A 139 0.23 16.75 7.50
CA THR A 139 0.15 17.28 8.88
C THR A 139 -0.33 16.18 9.82
N TYR A 140 -0.13 16.36 11.12
CA TYR A 140 -0.53 15.35 12.12
C TYR A 140 -2.03 15.01 12.04
N ASP A 141 -2.89 16.02 11.80
CA ASP A 141 -4.34 15.85 11.74
C ASP A 141 -4.86 15.41 10.37
N ASN A 142 -4.11 15.67 9.29
CA ASN A 142 -4.47 15.20 7.95
C ASN A 142 -3.93 13.79 7.64
N CYS A 143 -3.12 13.20 8.52
CA CYS A 143 -2.53 11.88 8.31
C CYS A 143 -3.26 10.78 9.10
N LYS A 144 -3.42 9.61 8.48
CA LYS A 144 -3.85 8.37 9.13
C LYS A 144 -3.11 7.16 8.59
N TRP A 145 -2.92 6.14 9.41
CA TRP A 145 -2.38 4.87 8.96
C TRP A 145 -3.46 3.94 8.43
N CYS A 146 -3.25 3.35 7.26
CA CYS A 146 -4.12 2.34 6.66
C CYS A 146 -3.34 1.20 6.01
N HIS A 147 -4.01 0.15 5.52
CA HIS A 147 -3.33 -0.87 4.72
C HIS A 147 -2.85 -0.28 3.39
N LYS A 148 -1.66 -0.69 2.92
CA LYS A 148 -1.13 -0.33 1.60
C LYS A 148 -2.11 -0.61 0.46
N LYS A 149 -2.75 -1.80 0.49
CA LYS A 149 -3.75 -2.19 -0.50
C LYS A 149 -4.90 -1.17 -0.55
N ILE A 150 -5.43 -0.77 0.62
CA ILE A 150 -6.51 0.21 0.72
C ILE A 150 -6.06 1.59 0.24
N ASN A 151 -4.86 2.04 0.62
CA ASN A 151 -4.34 3.34 0.15
C ASN A 151 -4.20 3.36 -1.39
N SER A 152 -3.75 2.25 -1.97
CA SER A 152 -3.72 2.06 -3.43
C SER A 152 -5.12 2.05 -4.05
N MET A 153 -6.09 1.37 -3.40
CA MET A 153 -7.50 1.35 -3.84
C MET A 153 -8.17 2.71 -3.76
N ARG A 154 -7.82 3.54 -2.77
CA ARG A 154 -8.33 4.91 -2.69
C ARG A 154 -7.71 5.80 -3.75
N GLY A 155 -6.41 5.67 -3.97
CA GLY A 155 -5.66 6.47 -4.93
C GLY A 155 -5.82 7.96 -4.65
N THR A 156 -6.49 8.67 -5.56
CA THR A 156 -6.74 10.13 -5.46
C THR A 156 -8.20 10.46 -5.16
N LEU A 157 -9.04 9.46 -4.88
CA LEU A 157 -10.44 9.69 -4.55
C LEU A 157 -10.55 10.39 -3.19
N THR A 158 -11.51 11.32 -3.07
CA THR A 158 -11.91 11.79 -1.75
C THR A 158 -12.50 10.63 -0.96
N LEU A 159 -12.47 10.73 0.37
CA LEU A 159 -12.95 9.65 1.22
C LEU A 159 -14.44 9.36 0.96
N ASP A 160 -15.28 10.38 0.81
CA ASP A 160 -16.70 10.19 0.48
C ASP A 160 -16.92 9.54 -0.90
N ASP A 161 -16.11 9.87 -1.92
CA ASP A 161 -16.20 9.20 -3.21
C ASP A 161 -15.70 7.75 -3.11
N PHE A 162 -14.63 7.50 -2.34
CA PHE A 162 -14.09 6.15 -2.12
C PHE A 162 -15.10 5.23 -1.42
N ILE A 163 -15.70 5.69 -0.32
CA ILE A 163 -16.75 4.94 0.40
C ILE A 163 -17.97 4.71 -0.50
N TRP A 164 -18.37 5.72 -1.28
CA TRP A 164 -19.47 5.55 -2.24
C TRP A 164 -19.17 4.47 -3.28
N TRP A 165 -17.95 4.41 -3.80
CA TRP A 165 -17.53 3.36 -4.73
C TRP A 165 -17.46 1.99 -4.05
N CYS A 166 -16.98 1.89 -2.80
CA CYS A 166 -17.04 0.64 -2.03
C CYS A 166 -18.49 0.14 -1.94
N ASN A 167 -19.44 1.01 -1.60
CA ASN A 167 -20.86 0.66 -1.55
C ASN A 167 -21.40 0.25 -2.93
N LYS A 168 -20.96 0.87 -4.03
CA LYS A 168 -21.40 0.47 -5.37
C LYS A 168 -20.80 -0.85 -5.85
N VAL A 169 -19.64 -1.22 -5.33
CA VAL A 169 -19.04 -2.53 -5.57
C VAL A 169 -19.82 -3.60 -4.81
N CYS A 170 -20.06 -3.43 -3.50
CA CYS A 170 -20.76 -4.43 -2.69
C CYS A 170 -22.28 -4.47 -2.92
N ASN A 171 -22.90 -3.31 -3.17
CA ASN A 171 -24.35 -3.13 -3.28
C ASN A 171 -24.72 -2.47 -4.62
N PRO A 172 -24.50 -3.14 -5.77
CA PRO A 172 -24.66 -2.55 -7.09
C PRO A 172 -26.09 -2.10 -7.42
N LEU A 173 -27.10 -2.71 -6.80
CA LEU A 173 -28.52 -2.38 -6.98
C LEU A 173 -29.01 -1.24 -6.05
N SER A 174 -28.15 -0.71 -5.18
CA SER A 174 -28.56 0.36 -4.26
C SER A 174 -29.00 1.64 -5.01
N ASN A 175 -30.08 2.29 -4.56
CA ASN A 175 -30.64 3.49 -5.20
C ASN A 175 -29.84 4.78 -4.96
N ASN A 176 -28.69 4.71 -4.30
CA ASN A 176 -27.92 5.88 -3.89
C ASN A 176 -27.09 6.44 -5.09
N THR A 177 -27.75 7.15 -6.01
CA THR A 177 -27.15 7.62 -7.26
C THR A 177 -26.55 9.01 -7.13
N LYS A 178 -25.22 9.13 -7.20
CA LYS A 178 -24.58 10.40 -7.60
C LYS A 178 -24.87 10.63 -9.08
N THR A 179 -25.59 11.70 -9.41
CA THR A 179 -26.05 12.05 -10.77
C THR A 179 -24.92 12.16 -11.80
N LYS A 180 -23.68 12.40 -11.34
CA LYS A 180 -22.47 12.47 -12.20
C LYS A 180 -22.13 11.15 -12.92
N TYR A 181 -22.58 9.99 -12.42
CA TYR A 181 -22.22 8.67 -12.96
C TYR A 181 -23.37 7.93 -13.67
N CYS A 182 -24.58 8.50 -13.68
CA CYS A 182 -25.80 7.74 -14.01
C CYS A 182 -26.44 8.10 -15.36
N LYS A 183 -25.81 8.97 -16.18
CA LYS A 183 -26.42 9.42 -17.44
C LYS A 183 -25.97 8.54 -18.60
N ILE A 184 -26.90 7.74 -19.15
CA ILE A 184 -26.74 7.15 -20.48
C ILE A 184 -27.02 8.25 -21.51
N LEU A 185 -26.00 8.67 -22.25
CA LEU A 185 -26.21 9.57 -23.39
C LEU A 185 -26.42 8.72 -24.64
N LYS A 186 -27.64 8.78 -25.18
CA LYS A 186 -27.96 8.19 -26.50
C LYS A 186 -27.42 9.13 -27.57
N ARG A 187 -26.28 8.79 -28.17
CA ARG A 187 -25.81 9.40 -29.42
C ARG A 187 -25.35 8.29 -30.36
N ASN A 188 -25.92 8.30 -31.57
CA ASN A 188 -25.42 7.54 -32.71
C ASN A 188 -24.38 8.40 -33.42
N ASN A 189 -23.11 8.27 -33.05
CA ASN A 189 -22.04 8.92 -33.80
C ASN A 189 -21.62 7.99 -34.95
N LYS A 190 -21.72 8.47 -36.19
CA LYS A 190 -21.07 7.80 -37.33
C LYS A 190 -19.58 8.14 -37.28
N TRP A 191 -18.77 7.22 -36.76
CA TRP A 191 -17.31 7.36 -36.77
C TRP A 191 -16.75 6.99 -38.15
N LYS A 192 -15.71 7.71 -38.62
CA LYS A 192 -14.92 7.27 -39.80
C LYS A 192 -14.12 5.99 -39.50
N THR A 193 -13.72 5.79 -38.25
CA THR A 193 -13.04 4.59 -37.73
C THR A 193 -13.59 4.25 -36.33
N GLY A 194 -14.02 3.00 -36.11
CA GLY A 194 -14.67 2.57 -34.88
C GLY A 194 -15.86 1.63 -35.13
N TYR A 195 -16.58 1.25 -34.07
CA TYR A 195 -17.77 0.41 -34.16
C TYR A 195 -18.74 0.71 -33.02
N GLY A 196 -20.02 0.92 -33.35
CA GLY A 196 -21.02 1.43 -32.39
C GLY A 196 -20.58 2.76 -31.77
N ASN A 197 -20.57 2.83 -30.44
CA ASN A 197 -20.10 4.01 -29.71
C ASN A 197 -18.61 3.96 -29.33
N ILE A 198 -17.90 2.90 -29.72
CA ILE A 198 -16.46 2.77 -29.49
C ILE A 198 -15.73 3.45 -30.64
N SER A 199 -15.02 4.54 -30.35
CA SER A 199 -14.21 5.22 -31.35
C SER A 199 -12.96 4.41 -31.69
N GLY A 200 -12.45 4.56 -32.92
CA GLY A 200 -11.20 3.95 -33.34
C GLY A 200 -10.02 4.31 -32.42
N MET A 201 -10.01 5.52 -31.85
CA MET A 201 -8.99 5.93 -30.88
C MET A 201 -9.04 5.10 -29.58
N VAL A 202 -10.23 4.86 -29.02
CA VAL A 202 -10.38 4.02 -27.82
C VAL A 202 -9.91 2.60 -28.11
N TRP A 203 -10.29 2.05 -29.26
CA TRP A 203 -9.87 0.72 -29.70
C TRP A 203 -8.35 0.60 -29.83
N LEU A 204 -7.71 1.54 -30.54
CA LEU A 204 -6.26 1.60 -30.70
C LEU A 204 -5.54 1.72 -29.36
N CYS A 205 -6.07 2.51 -28.42
CA CYS A 205 -5.50 2.62 -27.08
C CYS A 205 -5.55 1.29 -26.32
N ILE A 206 -6.64 0.53 -26.42
CA ILE A 206 -6.77 -0.79 -25.78
C ILE A 206 -5.73 -1.75 -26.34
N GLN A 207 -5.63 -1.86 -27.67
CA GLN A 207 -4.67 -2.73 -28.36
C GLN A 207 -3.23 -2.33 -28.05
N HIS A 208 -2.91 -1.03 -28.10
CA HIS A 208 -1.58 -0.52 -27.78
C HIS A 208 -1.16 -0.87 -26.34
N ASN A 209 -2.08 -0.72 -25.37
CA ASN A 209 -1.81 -1.07 -23.98
C ASN A 209 -1.57 -2.57 -23.78
N ALA A 210 -2.31 -3.44 -24.47
CA ALA A 210 -2.09 -4.88 -24.46
C ALA A 210 -0.71 -5.23 -25.04
N LYS A 211 -0.39 -4.70 -26.23
CA LYS A 211 0.90 -4.92 -26.91
C LYS A 211 2.08 -4.46 -26.05
N ARG A 212 2.00 -3.26 -25.46
CA ARG A 212 3.05 -2.72 -24.57
C ARG A 212 3.32 -3.62 -23.36
N ARG A 213 2.28 -4.30 -22.85
CA ARG A 213 2.39 -5.23 -21.72
C ARG A 213 2.62 -6.68 -22.14
N LYS A 214 2.75 -6.95 -23.45
CA LYS A 214 2.91 -8.30 -24.02
C LYS A 214 1.78 -9.26 -23.60
N ILE A 215 0.54 -8.75 -23.58
CA ILE A 215 -0.65 -9.55 -23.25
C ILE A 215 -1.28 -10.03 -24.55
N ASN A 216 -1.63 -11.32 -24.63
CA ASN A 216 -2.34 -11.88 -25.78
C ASN A 216 -3.67 -11.15 -26.00
N PHE A 217 -4.00 -10.88 -27.26
CA PHE A 217 -5.17 -10.08 -27.63
C PHE A 217 -5.89 -10.74 -28.81
N ASP A 218 -6.99 -11.40 -28.50
CA ASP A 218 -7.81 -12.18 -29.43
C ASP A 218 -9.27 -11.69 -29.35
N LEU A 219 -9.48 -10.47 -29.84
CA LEU A 219 -10.78 -9.80 -29.89
C LEU A 219 -10.84 -8.87 -31.11
N ASP A 220 -12.00 -8.81 -31.75
CA ASP A 220 -12.38 -7.73 -32.67
C ASP A 220 -13.18 -6.64 -31.93
N ILE A 221 -13.20 -5.43 -32.49
CA ILE A 221 -13.99 -4.31 -31.96
C ILE A 221 -15.50 -4.65 -31.90
N LYS A 222 -15.97 -5.53 -32.79
CA LYS A 222 -17.34 -6.02 -32.83
C LYS A 222 -17.67 -6.90 -31.62
N ASP A 223 -16.74 -7.73 -31.17
CA ASP A 223 -16.93 -8.62 -30.01
C ASP A 223 -17.17 -7.81 -28.74
N ILE A 224 -16.33 -6.81 -28.50
CA ILE A 224 -16.45 -5.96 -27.32
C ILE A 224 -17.68 -5.04 -27.40
N TRP A 225 -18.13 -4.65 -28.61
CA TRP A 225 -19.40 -3.93 -28.74
C TRP A 225 -20.61 -4.84 -28.43
N LYS A 226 -20.61 -6.08 -28.94
CA LYS A 226 -21.64 -7.07 -28.62
C LYS A 226 -21.71 -7.30 -27.11
N LEU A 227 -20.57 -7.44 -26.45
CA LEU A 227 -20.48 -7.54 -24.99
C LEU A 227 -21.04 -6.31 -24.28
N PHE A 228 -20.75 -5.10 -24.76
CA PHE A 228 -21.31 -3.86 -24.20
C PHE A 228 -22.84 -3.86 -24.25
N LEU A 229 -23.41 -4.29 -25.39
CA LEU A 229 -24.86 -4.42 -25.55
C LEU A 229 -25.44 -5.51 -24.65
N GLN A 230 -24.80 -6.67 -24.54
CA GLN A 230 -25.20 -7.76 -23.63
C GLN A 230 -25.20 -7.31 -22.16
N GLN A 231 -24.26 -6.43 -21.78
CA GLN A 231 -24.22 -5.79 -20.47
C GLN A 231 -25.23 -4.63 -20.32
N ASN A 232 -26.11 -4.40 -21.29
CA ASN A 232 -27.06 -3.29 -21.33
C ASN A 232 -26.39 -1.91 -21.16
N GLY A 233 -25.16 -1.76 -21.65
CA GLY A 233 -24.35 -0.56 -21.49
C GLY A 233 -24.05 -0.22 -20.03
N ARG A 234 -23.99 -1.22 -19.15
CA ARG A 234 -23.71 -1.05 -17.72
C ARG A 234 -22.43 -1.75 -17.30
N CYS A 235 -21.84 -1.27 -16.22
CA CYS A 235 -20.68 -1.87 -15.58
C CYS A 235 -21.03 -3.27 -15.07
N ALA A 236 -20.20 -4.25 -15.39
CA ALA A 236 -20.40 -5.63 -14.96
C ALA A 236 -20.45 -5.76 -13.43
N ILE A 237 -19.59 -4.99 -12.73
CA ILE A 237 -19.48 -4.99 -11.27
C ILE A 237 -20.57 -4.09 -10.65
N THR A 238 -20.55 -2.80 -10.95
CA THR A 238 -21.38 -1.82 -10.20
C THR A 238 -22.77 -1.60 -10.77
N ARG A 239 -23.09 -2.16 -11.94
CA ARG A 239 -24.33 -1.96 -12.71
C ARG A 239 -24.67 -0.51 -13.09
N LEU A 240 -23.78 0.43 -12.76
CA LEU A 240 -23.89 1.82 -13.19
C LEU A 240 -23.74 1.93 -14.71
N ALA A 241 -24.42 2.90 -15.30
CA ALA A 241 -24.34 3.21 -16.72
C ALA A 241 -22.91 3.52 -17.16
N LEU A 242 -22.48 2.92 -18.26
CA LEU A 242 -21.22 3.22 -18.90
C LEU A 242 -21.43 4.16 -20.06
N THR A 243 -20.47 5.04 -20.26
CA THR A 243 -20.46 6.00 -21.35
C THR A 243 -19.16 5.88 -22.12
N PHE A 244 -19.27 6.01 -23.43
CA PHE A 244 -18.14 6.34 -24.28
C PHE A 244 -18.21 7.83 -24.58
N ASN A 245 -17.09 8.54 -24.44
CA ASN A 245 -16.80 9.90 -24.90
C ASN A 245 -17.94 10.94 -24.80
N ILE A 246 -17.94 11.79 -23.77
CA ILE A 246 -19.03 12.76 -23.52
C ILE A 246 -18.77 14.16 -24.14
N ARG A 247 -17.52 14.56 -24.44
CA ARG A 247 -17.20 15.90 -24.96
C ARG A 247 -15.93 15.92 -25.82
N GLN A 248 -15.86 16.84 -26.80
CA GLN A 248 -14.70 17.08 -27.68
C GLN A 248 -13.37 17.30 -26.92
N ASN A 249 -13.41 17.73 -25.65
CA ASN A 249 -12.22 18.01 -24.82
C ASN A 249 -11.89 16.95 -23.74
N LYS A 250 -12.60 15.81 -23.70
CA LYS A 250 -12.24 14.67 -22.82
C LYS A 250 -12.34 13.39 -23.63
N PRO A 251 -11.22 12.85 -24.15
CA PRO A 251 -11.23 11.75 -25.13
C PRO A 251 -11.79 10.41 -24.59
N PHE A 252 -12.07 10.31 -23.29
CA PHE A 252 -12.48 9.08 -22.64
C PHE A 252 -13.79 9.26 -21.86
N GLY A 253 -14.72 8.33 -22.06
CA GLY A 253 -15.93 8.19 -21.24
C GLY A 253 -15.63 7.41 -19.95
N THR A 254 -16.66 6.88 -19.28
CA THR A 254 -16.48 6.07 -18.06
C THR A 254 -16.14 4.60 -18.34
N ALA A 255 -16.38 4.12 -19.55
CA ALA A 255 -16.14 2.73 -19.93
C ALA A 255 -14.65 2.37 -19.97
N SER A 256 -14.33 1.20 -19.43
CA SER A 256 -13.03 0.54 -19.51
C SER A 256 -13.23 -0.93 -19.80
N LEU A 257 -12.46 -1.47 -20.75
CA LEU A 257 -12.38 -2.91 -20.95
C LEU A 257 -11.47 -3.49 -19.86
N ASP A 258 -12.01 -4.39 -19.06
CA ASP A 258 -11.33 -5.06 -17.97
C ASP A 258 -11.19 -6.56 -18.28
N ARG A 259 -10.11 -7.17 -17.79
CA ARG A 259 -9.91 -8.63 -17.88
C ARG A 259 -10.42 -9.24 -16.59
N ILE A 260 -11.33 -10.22 -16.66
CA ILE A 260 -11.91 -10.88 -15.48
C ILE A 260 -10.78 -11.50 -14.66
N ASP A 261 -9.99 -12.39 -15.28
CA ASP A 261 -8.71 -12.86 -14.76
C ASP A 261 -7.56 -12.05 -15.39
N SER A 262 -6.81 -11.35 -14.54
CA SER A 262 -5.68 -10.51 -14.94
C SER A 262 -4.45 -11.30 -15.41
N LEU A 263 -4.37 -12.61 -15.14
CA LEU A 263 -3.31 -13.49 -15.62
C LEU A 263 -3.55 -13.95 -17.06
N LYS A 264 -4.79 -13.91 -17.54
CA LYS A 264 -5.19 -14.33 -18.87
C LYS A 264 -5.17 -13.16 -19.89
N GLY A 265 -5.27 -13.50 -21.17
CA GLY A 265 -5.31 -12.55 -22.28
C GLY A 265 -6.65 -11.81 -22.40
N TYR A 266 -6.76 -10.97 -23.43
CA TYR A 266 -8.05 -10.43 -23.86
C TYR A 266 -8.70 -11.45 -24.80
N THR A 267 -9.67 -12.18 -24.28
CA THR A 267 -10.53 -13.14 -24.99
C THR A 267 -11.97 -12.88 -24.59
N ILE A 268 -12.96 -13.26 -25.42
CA ILE A 268 -14.36 -12.89 -25.20
C ILE A 268 -14.95 -13.41 -23.89
N ASP A 269 -14.46 -14.56 -23.41
CA ASP A 269 -14.81 -15.21 -22.15
C ASP A 269 -14.09 -14.62 -20.92
N ASN A 270 -13.03 -13.83 -21.13
CA ASN A 270 -12.20 -13.26 -20.06
C ASN A 270 -12.24 -11.73 -20.01
N VAL A 271 -13.17 -11.07 -20.71
CA VAL A 271 -13.29 -9.60 -20.65
C VAL A 271 -14.68 -9.16 -20.25
N GLN A 272 -14.75 -7.97 -19.67
CA GLN A 272 -15.98 -7.31 -19.26
C GLN A 272 -15.84 -5.80 -19.34
N TRP A 273 -16.94 -5.10 -19.54
CA TRP A 273 -16.96 -3.64 -19.42
C TRP A 273 -17.17 -3.20 -17.98
N THR A 274 -16.27 -2.37 -17.49
CA THR A 274 -16.34 -1.80 -16.14
C THR A 274 -16.16 -0.28 -16.17
N HIS A 275 -16.44 0.38 -15.05
CA HIS A 275 -16.04 1.77 -14.86
C HIS A 275 -14.53 1.87 -14.77
N GLN A 276 -13.94 2.90 -15.39
CA GLN A 276 -12.50 3.17 -15.30
C GLN A 276 -12.01 3.27 -13.85
N ILE A 277 -12.81 3.84 -12.94
CA ILE A 277 -12.48 3.91 -11.51
C ILE A 277 -12.37 2.51 -10.90
N ILE A 278 -13.29 1.60 -11.27
CA ILE A 278 -13.27 0.22 -10.79
C ILE A 278 -12.03 -0.50 -11.31
N ASN A 279 -11.81 -0.48 -12.63
CA ASN A 279 -10.64 -1.14 -13.22
C ASN A 279 -9.31 -0.56 -12.68
N LYS A 280 -9.21 0.77 -12.58
CA LYS A 280 -7.95 1.44 -12.23
C LYS A 280 -7.60 1.37 -10.74
N TYR A 281 -8.60 1.53 -9.87
CA TYR A 281 -8.36 1.70 -8.44
C TYR A 281 -8.79 0.50 -7.62
N PHE A 282 -10.00 -0.02 -7.84
CA PHE A 282 -10.54 -1.09 -7.01
C PHE A 282 -9.99 -2.46 -7.40
N LYS A 283 -10.00 -2.78 -8.70
CA LYS A 283 -9.50 -4.05 -9.21
C LYS A 283 -7.98 -3.98 -9.38
N TRP A 284 -7.49 -3.14 -10.30
CA TRP A 284 -6.07 -2.98 -10.64
C TRP A 284 -5.34 -4.32 -10.90
N ASN A 285 -4.85 -4.99 -9.85
CA ASN A 285 -4.23 -6.32 -9.89
C ASN A 285 -4.81 -7.30 -8.86
N LEU A 286 -5.82 -6.89 -8.10
CA LEU A 286 -6.57 -7.74 -7.20
C LEU A 286 -7.50 -8.65 -8.00
N THR A 287 -7.76 -9.82 -7.43
CA THR A 287 -8.92 -10.62 -7.82
C THR A 287 -10.22 -9.88 -7.47
N GLU A 288 -11.33 -10.27 -8.08
CA GLU A 288 -12.62 -9.66 -7.76
C GLU A 288 -13.02 -9.98 -6.31
N GLU A 289 -12.76 -11.20 -5.85
CA GLU A 289 -13.01 -11.65 -4.48
C GLU A 289 -12.24 -10.78 -3.47
N GLU A 290 -10.96 -10.52 -3.71
CA GLU A 290 -10.17 -9.62 -2.87
C GLU A 290 -10.73 -8.19 -2.88
N MET A 291 -11.12 -7.69 -4.04
CA MET A 291 -11.72 -6.36 -4.18
C MET A 291 -13.02 -6.25 -3.36
N TYR A 292 -13.93 -7.22 -3.48
CA TYR A 292 -15.17 -7.27 -2.70
C TYR A 292 -14.88 -7.37 -1.20
N CYS A 293 -13.95 -8.22 -0.79
CA CYS A 293 -13.56 -8.39 0.61
C CYS A 293 -13.06 -7.08 1.23
N TRP A 294 -12.16 -6.36 0.54
CA TRP A 294 -11.67 -5.07 1.03
C TRP A 294 -12.77 -4.01 1.06
N ALA A 295 -13.58 -3.91 0.01
CA ALA A 295 -14.68 -2.95 -0.05
C ALA A 295 -15.69 -3.19 1.08
N GLN A 296 -16.04 -4.45 1.35
CA GLN A 296 -16.99 -4.80 2.41
C GLN A 296 -16.45 -4.46 3.80
N LYS A 297 -15.21 -4.83 4.11
CA LYS A 297 -14.56 -4.48 5.40
C LYS A 297 -14.56 -2.99 5.67
N ILE A 298 -14.37 -2.18 4.63
CA ILE A 298 -14.40 -0.72 4.76
C ILE A 298 -15.82 -0.23 5.10
N LEU A 299 -16.84 -0.77 4.45
CA LEU A 299 -18.24 -0.42 4.71
C LEU A 299 -18.72 -0.85 6.10
N ASP A 300 -18.23 -1.98 6.60
CA ASP A 300 -18.61 -2.50 7.91
C ASP A 300 -18.01 -1.67 9.06
N TYR A 301 -16.81 -1.12 8.86
CA TYR A 301 -16.06 -0.44 9.91
C TYR A 301 -16.16 1.09 9.86
N TYR A 302 -15.81 1.70 8.71
CA TYR A 302 -15.57 3.14 8.64
C TYR A 302 -16.77 4.02 9.00
N PRO A 303 -18.01 3.74 8.55
CA PRO A 303 -19.18 4.56 8.90
C PRO A 303 -19.45 4.65 10.40
N LEU A 304 -19.14 3.59 11.17
CA LEU A 304 -19.35 3.52 12.61
C LEU A 304 -18.27 4.26 13.42
N HIS A 305 -17.15 4.62 12.78
CA HIS A 305 -15.97 5.17 13.44
C HIS A 305 -15.53 6.51 12.81
N ARG A 306 -16.48 7.21 12.16
CA ARG A 306 -16.25 8.54 11.61
C ARG A 306 -16.13 9.54 12.77
N ILE A 307 -14.91 10.01 13.01
CA ILE A 307 -14.62 11.19 13.85
C ILE A 307 -14.65 12.42 12.95
#